data_AF-A0A2W1APE2-F1
#
_entry.id   AF-A0A2W1APE2-F1
#
_cell.length_a   1.000
_cell.length_b   1.000
_cell.length_c   1.000
_cell.angle_alpha   90.00
_cell.angle_beta   90.00
_cell.angle_gamma   90.00
#
_symmetry.space_group_name_H-M   'P 1'
#
loop_
_entity.id
_entity.type
_entity.pdbx_description
1 polymer ?
#
loop_
_entity_poly.entity_id
_entity_poly.type
_entity_poly.pdbx_seq_one_letter_code
_entity_poly.pdbx_strand_id
1 'polypeptide(L)'
;MMLAEMVHYTDDGMRLDEAIAAYLAACDVEGESPRTVDAYAETLGMFHAIGLQRGLPQRVTEFRPAHVYAFLKVIADSGVSLGTRHRRFRETRAFFSWCTRMGGCARSPFTGIPNVKVEQKVIQPLREEDIEALLALCDSGGGRGADGHLRVAATIR
;
A
#
# COMPACT_ATOMS: atom_id res chain seq x y z
N MET A 1 14.63 -7.25 -47.22
CA MET A 1 13.67 -6.17 -46.91
C MET A 1 12.73 -6.70 -45.83
N MET A 2 13.12 -6.59 -44.55
CA MET A 2 12.82 -5.43 -43.69
C MET A 2 11.30 -5.40 -43.46
N LEU A 3 10.75 -6.10 -42.47
CA LEU A 3 10.82 -5.76 -41.05
C LEU A 3 10.65 -7.01 -40.18
N ALA A 4 11.78 -7.58 -39.77
CA ALA A 4 11.88 -8.47 -38.62
C ALA A 4 12.87 -7.86 -37.63
N GLU A 5 12.68 -6.57 -37.30
CA GLU A 5 13.12 -6.04 -36.01
C GLU A 5 12.26 -6.79 -34.96
N MET A 6 12.62 -7.98 -34.51
CA MET A 6 13.70 -8.20 -33.55
C MET A 6 13.78 -7.09 -32.50
N VAL A 7 12.61 -6.73 -31.95
CA VAL A 7 12.55 -6.62 -30.50
C VAL A 7 12.67 -8.06 -29.99
N HIS A 8 13.91 -8.54 -29.88
CA HIS A 8 14.21 -9.47 -28.80
C HIS A 8 13.82 -8.74 -27.52
N TYR A 9 12.56 -8.89 -27.11
CA TYR A 9 12.12 -8.58 -25.77
C TYR A 9 12.83 -9.62 -24.92
N THR A 10 14.06 -9.29 -24.51
CA THR A 10 14.89 -10.17 -23.73
C THR A 10 14.05 -10.63 -22.55
N ASP A 11 13.86 -11.94 -22.45
CA ASP A 11 13.16 -12.65 -21.37
C ASP A 11 13.80 -12.39 -19.98
N ASP A 12 14.86 -11.57 -19.92
CA ASP A 12 15.38 -10.90 -18.74
C ASP A 12 14.38 -9.83 -18.24
N GLY A 13 13.26 -10.28 -17.68
CA GLY A 13 12.22 -9.42 -17.13
C GLY A 13 12.74 -8.25 -16.28
N MET A 14 12.01 -7.13 -16.28
CA MET A 14 12.38 -5.84 -15.68
C MET A 14 12.98 -5.98 -14.27
N ARG A 15 14.06 -5.22 -13.98
CA ARG A 15 14.64 -5.21 -12.64
C ARG A 15 13.65 -4.59 -11.65
N LEU A 16 13.71 -5.02 -10.40
CA LEU A 16 12.73 -4.63 -9.39
C LEU A 16 12.73 -3.12 -9.14
N ASP A 17 13.90 -2.49 -9.06
CA ASP A 17 14.06 -1.04 -8.88
C ASP A 17 13.53 -0.24 -10.08
N GLU A 18 13.80 -0.70 -11.30
CA GLU A 18 13.25 -0.11 -12.54
C GLU A 18 11.73 -0.20 -12.57
N ALA A 19 11.18 -1.36 -12.19
CA ALA A 19 9.74 -1.56 -12.11
C ALA A 19 9.08 -0.69 -11.04
N ILE A 20 9.73 -0.52 -9.88
CA ILE A 20 9.25 0.37 -8.82
C ILE A 20 9.22 1.81 -9.34
N ALA A 21 10.29 2.28 -9.99
CA ALA A 21 10.34 3.63 -10.54
C ALA A 21 9.23 3.84 -11.60
N ALA A 22 9.05 2.87 -12.51
CA ALA A 22 8.01 2.93 -13.53
C ALA A 22 6.59 2.91 -12.92
N TYR A 23 6.36 2.13 -11.87
CA TYR A 23 5.09 2.10 -11.16
C TYR A 23 4.78 3.43 -10.48
N LEU A 24 5.74 4.04 -9.80
CA LEU A 24 5.54 5.34 -9.13
C LEU A 24 5.25 6.45 -10.15
N ALA A 25 5.96 6.47 -11.28
CA ALA A 25 5.66 7.37 -12.39
C ALA A 25 4.26 7.14 -12.97
N ALA A 26 3.83 5.87 -13.10
CA ALA A 26 2.48 5.55 -13.54
C ALA A 26 1.42 6.05 -12.55
N CYS A 27 1.62 5.89 -11.23
CA CYS A 27 0.70 6.41 -10.22
C CYS A 27 0.54 7.94 -10.30
N ASP A 28 1.64 8.67 -10.52
CA ASP A 28 1.62 10.12 -10.68
C ASP A 28 0.79 10.54 -11.91
N VAL A 29 0.98 9.87 -13.04
CA VAL A 29 0.23 10.11 -14.29
C VAL A 29 -1.25 9.69 -14.18
N GLU A 30 -1.54 8.60 -13.46
CA GLU A 30 -2.90 8.09 -13.24
C GLU A 30 -3.69 8.95 -12.21
N GLY A 31 -3.06 9.96 -11.61
CA GLY A 31 -3.72 10.94 -10.73
C GLY A 31 -3.87 10.48 -9.27
N GLU A 32 -3.05 9.53 -8.83
CA GLU A 32 -2.98 9.16 -7.41
C GLU A 32 -2.55 10.36 -6.56
N SER A 33 -3.08 10.47 -5.34
CA SER A 33 -2.69 11.59 -4.47
C SER A 33 -1.19 11.52 -4.13
N PRO A 34 -0.49 12.66 -3.96
CA PRO A 34 0.93 12.67 -3.59
C PRO A 34 1.21 11.81 -2.35
N ARG A 35 0.30 11.86 -1.37
CA ARG A 35 0.37 11.05 -0.15
C ARG A 35 0.26 9.55 -0.42
N THR A 36 -0.51 9.15 -1.44
CA THR A 36 -0.60 7.75 -1.88
C THR A 36 0.69 7.30 -2.55
N VAL A 37 1.25 8.15 -3.43
CA VAL A 37 2.53 7.85 -4.13
C VAL A 37 3.68 7.73 -3.12
N ASP A 38 3.77 8.64 -2.14
CA ASP A 38 4.75 8.57 -1.06
C ASP A 38 4.60 7.26 -0.26
N ALA A 39 3.36 6.87 0.01
CA ALA A 39 3.07 5.64 0.73
C ALA A 39 3.52 4.39 -0.05
N TYR A 40 3.33 4.36 -1.37
CA TYR A 40 3.88 3.31 -2.23
C TYR A 40 5.41 3.34 -2.25
N ALA A 41 6.01 4.51 -2.44
CA ALA A 41 7.46 4.66 -2.51
C ALA A 41 8.15 4.17 -1.22
N GLU A 42 7.61 4.53 -0.06
CA GLU A 42 8.07 4.08 1.24
C GLU A 42 8.06 2.54 1.35
N THR A 43 6.96 1.91 0.95
CA THR A 43 6.80 0.45 1.03
C THR A 43 7.68 -0.30 0.06
N LEU A 44 7.72 0.16 -1.18
CA LEU A 44 8.47 -0.51 -2.23
C LEU A 44 9.98 -0.31 -2.07
N GLY A 45 10.41 0.85 -1.57
CA GLY A 45 11.79 1.08 -1.16
C GLY A 45 12.22 0.12 -0.04
N MET A 46 11.37 -0.06 0.98
CA MET A 46 11.62 -1.04 2.05
C MET A 46 11.64 -2.49 1.52
N PHE A 47 10.71 -2.85 0.63
CA PHE A 47 10.67 -4.16 -0.01
C PHE A 47 11.95 -4.46 -0.78
N HIS A 48 12.42 -3.50 -1.60
CA HIS A 48 13.65 -3.61 -2.35
C HIS A 48 14.88 -3.74 -1.44
N ALA A 49 14.98 -2.90 -0.41
CA ALA A 49 16.10 -2.94 0.55
C ALA A 49 16.17 -4.28 1.30
N ILE A 50 15.04 -4.79 1.79
CA ILE A 50 14.95 -6.13 2.41
C ILE A 50 15.33 -7.20 1.39
N GLY A 51 14.90 -7.03 0.13
CA GLY A 51 15.24 -7.93 -0.97
C GLY A 51 16.74 -8.07 -1.17
N LEU A 52 17.45 -6.95 -1.24
CA LEU A 52 18.92 -6.93 -1.35
C LEU A 52 19.59 -7.61 -0.15
N GLN A 53 19.14 -7.31 1.07
CA GLN A 53 19.73 -7.86 2.30
C GLN A 53 19.51 -9.37 2.46
N ARG A 54 18.39 -9.90 1.96
CA ARG A 54 17.99 -11.30 2.13
C ARG A 54 18.26 -12.17 0.89
N GLY A 55 18.82 -11.60 -0.17
CA GLY A 55 19.04 -12.29 -1.44
C GLY A 55 17.74 -12.68 -2.14
N LEU A 56 16.69 -11.86 -2.02
CA LEU A 56 15.46 -12.04 -2.82
C LEU A 56 15.75 -11.72 -4.29
N PRO A 57 14.94 -12.26 -5.22
CA PRO A 57 15.12 -12.01 -6.63
C PRO A 57 15.17 -10.53 -6.98
N GLN A 58 15.94 -10.21 -8.01
CA GLN A 58 16.12 -8.83 -8.48
C GLN A 58 15.32 -8.56 -9.76
N ARG A 59 14.75 -9.59 -10.38
CA ARG A 59 13.84 -9.46 -11.52
C ARG A 59 12.41 -9.73 -11.10
N VAL A 60 11.47 -8.93 -11.60
CA VAL A 60 10.05 -9.04 -11.26
C VAL A 60 9.48 -10.42 -11.62
N THR A 61 9.96 -11.02 -12.72
CA THR A 61 9.54 -12.34 -13.22
C THR A 61 9.95 -13.51 -12.32
N GLU A 62 10.95 -13.31 -11.46
CA GLU A 62 11.48 -14.35 -10.56
C GLU A 62 10.77 -14.38 -9.20
N PHE A 63 9.93 -13.39 -8.90
CA PHE A 63 9.19 -13.38 -7.64
C PHE A 63 8.19 -14.53 -7.55
N ARG A 64 8.10 -15.13 -6.37
CA ARG A 64 7.23 -16.26 -6.02
C ARG A 64 6.57 -15.95 -4.67
N PRO A 65 5.47 -16.64 -4.31
CA PRO A 65 4.79 -16.42 -3.02
C PRO A 65 5.73 -16.51 -1.81
N ALA A 66 6.72 -17.41 -1.85
CA ALA A 66 7.72 -17.56 -0.78
C ALA A 66 8.50 -16.26 -0.50
N HIS A 67 8.85 -15.49 -1.52
CA HIS A 67 9.57 -14.21 -1.37
C HIS A 67 8.67 -13.12 -0.74
N VAL A 68 7.37 -13.14 -1.07
CA VAL A 68 6.40 -12.25 -0.43
C VAL A 68 6.25 -12.60 1.05
N TYR A 69 6.16 -13.89 1.40
CA TYR A 69 6.12 -14.32 2.79
C TYR A 69 7.40 -13.95 3.56
N ALA A 70 8.58 -14.06 2.93
CA ALA A 70 9.83 -13.64 3.53
C ALA A 70 9.83 -12.15 3.88
N PHE A 71 9.36 -11.29 2.98
CA PHE A 71 9.18 -9.87 3.25
C PHE A 71 8.17 -9.63 4.39
N LEU A 72 6.97 -10.21 4.32
CA LEU A 72 5.94 -10.01 5.34
C LEU A 72 6.38 -10.49 6.72
N LYS A 73 7.21 -11.54 6.79
CA LYS A 73 7.82 -12.01 8.03
C LYS A 73 8.78 -10.97 8.62
N VAL A 74 9.65 -10.36 7.81
CA VAL A 74 10.52 -9.27 8.28
C VAL A 74 9.71 -8.09 8.82
N ILE A 75 8.61 -7.73 8.15
CA ILE A 75 7.70 -6.68 8.63
C ILE A 75 7.00 -7.10 9.93
N ALA A 76 6.61 -8.36 10.08
CA ALA A 76 6.00 -8.84 11.32
C ALA A 76 6.99 -8.84 12.49
N ASP A 77 8.23 -9.27 12.24
CA ASP A 77 9.31 -9.38 13.23
C ASP A 77 9.83 -7.99 13.68
N SER A 78 9.61 -6.93 12.89
CA SER A 78 9.99 -5.55 13.26
C SER A 78 9.05 -4.88 14.28
N GLY A 79 8.01 -5.58 14.74
CA GLY A 79 7.13 -5.11 15.81
C GLY A 79 6.11 -4.04 15.38
N VAL A 80 5.98 -3.74 14.08
CA VAL A 80 4.99 -2.76 13.61
C VAL A 80 3.55 -3.25 13.80
N SER A 81 2.62 -2.30 13.92
CA SER A 81 1.19 -2.55 14.12
C SER A 81 0.58 -3.41 13.01
N LEU A 82 -0.51 -4.13 13.32
CA LEU A 82 -1.28 -4.89 12.32
C LEU A 82 -1.76 -4.00 11.16
N GLY A 83 -2.16 -2.76 11.43
CA GLY A 83 -2.54 -1.79 10.40
C GLY A 83 -1.40 -1.48 9.44
N THR A 84 -0.19 -1.30 9.97
CA THR A 84 1.03 -1.10 9.16
C THR A 84 1.32 -2.34 8.32
N ARG A 85 1.28 -3.55 8.90
CA ARG A 85 1.48 -4.81 8.15
C ARG A 85 0.51 -4.94 6.99
N HIS A 86 -0.78 -4.67 7.24
CA HIS A 86 -1.82 -4.72 6.23
C HIS A 86 -1.62 -3.66 5.13
N ARG A 87 -1.18 -2.45 5.50
CA ARG A 87 -0.82 -1.40 4.53
C ARG A 87 0.30 -1.86 3.60
N ARG A 88 1.42 -2.34 4.15
CA ARG A 88 2.54 -2.85 3.35
C ARG A 88 2.11 -4.00 2.43
N PHE A 89 1.31 -4.94 2.94
CA PHE A 89 0.75 -6.03 2.12
C PHE A 89 -0.03 -5.51 0.91
N ARG A 90 -0.97 -4.58 1.12
CA ARG A 90 -1.81 -3.98 0.07
C ARG A 90 -0.97 -3.28 -0.99
N GLU A 91 0.01 -2.51 -0.55
CA GLU A 91 0.84 -1.67 -1.43
C GLU A 91 1.76 -2.53 -2.29
N THR A 92 2.42 -3.54 -1.70
CA THR A 92 3.21 -4.51 -2.47
C THR A 92 2.34 -5.33 -3.42
N ARG A 93 1.11 -5.71 -3.00
CA ARG A 93 0.16 -6.41 -3.88
C ARG A 93 -0.28 -5.55 -5.06
N ALA A 94 -0.56 -4.27 -4.84
CA ALA A 94 -0.95 -3.32 -5.88
C ALA A 94 0.17 -3.20 -6.94
N PHE A 95 1.41 -3.03 -6.49
CA PHE A 95 2.59 -3.02 -7.36
C PHE A 95 2.69 -4.27 -8.26
N PHE A 96 2.65 -5.49 -7.69
CA PHE A 96 2.74 -6.70 -8.51
C PHE A 96 1.52 -6.93 -9.42
N SER A 97 0.36 -6.39 -9.03
CA SER A 97 -0.84 -6.41 -9.87
C SER A 97 -0.67 -5.48 -11.08
N TRP A 98 -0.08 -4.30 -10.87
CA TRP A 98 0.33 -3.40 -11.94
C TRP A 98 1.38 -4.05 -12.85
N CYS A 99 2.42 -4.68 -12.30
CA CYS A 99 3.43 -5.39 -13.10
C CYS A 99 2.79 -6.48 -13.99
N THR A 100 1.81 -7.22 -13.46
CA THR A 100 1.09 -8.23 -14.24
C THR A 100 0.27 -7.57 -15.37
N ARG A 101 -0.44 -6.47 -15.07
CA ARG A 101 -1.23 -5.70 -16.04
C ARG A 101 -0.39 -5.14 -17.19
N MET A 102 0.85 -4.72 -16.89
CA MET A 102 1.79 -4.18 -17.87
C MET A 102 2.65 -5.25 -18.56
N GLY A 103 2.39 -6.54 -18.32
CA GLY A 103 3.15 -7.64 -18.92
C GLY A 103 4.55 -7.86 -18.34
N GLY A 104 4.91 -7.16 -17.25
CA GLY A 104 6.21 -7.31 -16.57
C GLY A 104 6.35 -8.60 -15.76
N CYS A 105 5.25 -9.30 -15.49
CA CYS A 105 5.27 -10.69 -15.04
C CYS A 105 4.04 -11.46 -15.53
N ALA A 106 4.23 -12.74 -15.86
CA ALA A 106 3.13 -13.59 -16.33
C ALA A 106 2.07 -13.84 -15.25
N ARG A 107 2.47 -13.82 -13.98
CA ARG A 107 1.58 -14.06 -12.84
C ARG A 107 2.08 -13.32 -11.61
N SER A 108 1.15 -12.68 -10.88
CA SER A 108 1.46 -12.04 -9.61
C SER A 108 1.92 -13.06 -8.55
N PRO A 109 3.01 -12.81 -7.80
CA PRO A 109 3.44 -13.64 -6.68
C PRO A 109 2.47 -13.60 -5.49
N PHE A 110 1.46 -12.71 -5.52
CA PHE A 110 0.36 -12.71 -4.55
C PHE A 110 -0.75 -13.70 -4.90
N THR A 111 -0.66 -14.38 -6.05
CA THR A 111 -1.66 -15.38 -6.42
C THR A 111 -1.62 -16.55 -5.43
N GLY A 112 -2.75 -16.83 -4.78
CA GLY A 112 -2.86 -17.90 -3.77
C GLY A 112 -2.48 -17.46 -2.35
N ILE A 113 -1.98 -16.24 -2.15
CA ILE A 113 -1.78 -15.69 -0.81
C ILE A 113 -3.13 -15.18 -0.29
N PRO A 114 -3.67 -15.72 0.82
CA PRO A 114 -4.91 -15.24 1.39
C PRO A 114 -4.73 -13.80 1.85
N ASN A 115 -5.80 -13.00 1.74
CA ASN A 115 -5.75 -11.63 2.24
C ASN A 115 -5.46 -11.67 3.74
N VAL A 116 -4.50 -10.86 4.21
CA VAL A 116 -4.17 -10.79 5.64
C VAL A 116 -5.44 -10.36 6.38
N LYS A 117 -6.02 -11.27 7.17
CA LYS A 117 -7.24 -10.99 7.93
C LYS A 117 -6.96 -9.81 8.87
N VAL A 118 -7.74 -8.76 8.69
CA VAL A 118 -7.83 -7.67 9.65
C VAL A 118 -8.64 -8.23 10.81
N GLU A 119 -8.05 -8.36 12.01
CA GLU A 119 -8.90 -8.22 13.20
C GLU A 119 -9.41 -6.79 13.15
N GLN A 120 -10.71 -6.63 12.87
CA GLN A 120 -11.36 -5.33 12.89
C GLN A 120 -11.08 -4.73 14.26
N LYS A 121 -10.32 -3.63 14.28
CA LYS A 121 -10.28 -2.79 15.46
C LYS A 121 -11.72 -2.29 15.59
N VAL A 122 -12.48 -2.88 16.50
CA VAL A 122 -13.77 -2.33 16.91
C VAL A 122 -13.42 -0.96 17.46
N ILE A 123 -13.55 0.07 16.63
CA ILE A 123 -13.62 1.43 17.11
C ILE A 123 -14.91 1.43 17.90
N GLN A 124 -14.82 1.39 19.22
CA GLN A 124 -16.00 1.64 20.04
C GLN A 124 -16.48 3.04 19.64
N PRO A 125 -17.72 3.19 19.14
CA PRO A 125 -18.27 4.52 18.96
C PRO A 125 -18.16 5.24 20.31
N LEU A 126 -17.72 6.51 20.29
CA LEU A 126 -17.71 7.31 21.51
C LEU A 126 -19.09 7.21 22.16
N ARG A 127 -19.12 6.88 23.46
CA ARG A 127 -20.38 6.88 24.20
C ARG A 127 -20.86 8.33 24.30
N GLU A 128 -22.15 8.56 24.48
CA GLU A 128 -22.69 9.92 24.65
C GLU A 128 -21.95 10.69 25.75
N GLU A 129 -21.55 9.98 26.81
CA GLU A 129 -20.72 10.47 27.92
C GLU A 129 -19.35 11.01 27.45
N ASP A 130 -18.70 10.35 26.49
CA ASP A 130 -17.40 10.76 25.94
C ASP A 130 -17.54 12.00 25.03
N ILE A 131 -18.70 12.14 24.37
CA ILE A 131 -19.03 13.30 23.54
C ILE A 131 -19.28 14.53 24.41
N GLU A 132 -20.04 14.38 25.50
CA GLU A 132 -20.28 15.46 26.47
C GLU A 132 -18.99 15.93 27.15
N ALA A 133 -18.10 15.01 27.51
CA ALA A 133 -16.80 15.34 28.07
C ALA A 133 -15.91 16.11 27.07
N LEU A 134 -15.95 15.75 25.79
CA LEU A 134 -15.21 16.49 24.74
C LEU A 134 -15.81 17.88 24.48
N LEU A 135 -17.13 18.02 24.46
CA LEU A 135 -17.80 19.32 24.30
C LEU A 135 -17.51 20.26 25.47
N ALA A 136 -17.51 19.75 26.70
CA ALA A 136 -17.18 20.52 27.90
C ALA A 136 -15.72 21.03 27.89
N LEU A 137 -14.79 20.24 27.34
CA LEU A 137 -13.40 20.66 27.18
C LEU A 137 -13.27 21.78 26.13
N CYS A 138 -14.04 21.73 25.05
CA CYS A 138 -14.08 22.79 24.04
C CYS A 138 -14.72 24.10 24.54
N ASP A 139 -15.72 24.01 25.43
CA ASP A 139 -16.39 25.19 25.99
C ASP A 139 -15.54 25.93 27.04
N SER A 140 -14.60 25.24 27.70
CA SER A 140 -13.69 25.84 28.68
C SER A 140 -12.52 26.63 28.07
N GLY A 141 -12.37 26.61 26.74
CA GLY A 141 -11.41 27.39 25.96
C GLY A 141 -12.04 28.59 25.24
N GLY A 142 -12.80 29.42 25.96
CA GLY A 142 -13.54 30.53 25.37
C GLY A 142 -12.65 31.60 24.70
N GLY A 143 -12.87 31.86 23.40
CA GLY A 143 -12.33 33.07 22.76
C GLY A 143 -12.43 33.20 21.23
N ARG A 144 -13.62 33.55 20.71
CA ARG A 144 -13.93 34.30 19.46
C ARG A 144 -13.83 33.60 18.08
N GLY A 145 -14.96 33.66 17.35
CA GLY A 145 -15.06 33.65 15.88
C GLY A 145 -15.68 32.37 15.32
N ALA A 146 -17.01 32.28 15.22
CA ALA A 146 -17.78 32.61 14.00
C ALA A 146 -18.02 31.39 13.08
N ASP A 147 -19.29 30.97 13.06
CA ASP A 147 -20.07 30.57 11.88
C ASP A 147 -19.90 29.15 11.29
N GLY A 148 -20.89 28.30 11.62
CA GLY A 148 -21.67 27.66 10.56
C GLY A 148 -21.44 26.18 10.27
N HIS A 149 -22.51 25.41 10.50
CA HIS A 149 -22.85 24.13 9.87
C HIS A 149 -22.13 22.87 10.34
N LEU A 150 -22.80 22.12 11.22
CA LEU A 150 -22.92 20.67 11.02
C LEU A 150 -24.27 20.18 11.58
N ARG A 151 -25.27 20.07 10.71
CA ARG A 151 -26.41 19.17 10.92
C ARG A 151 -26.03 17.83 10.32
N VAL A 152 -25.85 16.79 11.13
CA VAL A 152 -25.92 15.41 10.65
C VAL A 152 -27.08 14.76 11.40
N ALA A 153 -28.19 14.64 10.70
CA ALA A 153 -29.35 13.89 11.15
C ALA A 153 -29.00 12.40 11.19
N ALA A 154 -29.21 11.79 12.36
CA ALA A 154 -29.18 10.36 12.54
C ALA A 154 -30.38 9.71 11.82
N THR A 155 -30.14 8.69 11.00
CA THR A 155 -31.12 7.63 10.74
C THR A 155 -30.36 6.36 10.34
N ILE A 156 -30.18 5.48 11.32
CA ILE A 156 -29.81 4.07 11.12
C ILE A 156 -31.13 3.31 10.97
N ARG A 157 -31.24 2.45 9.96
CA ARG A 157 -32.34 1.50 9.80
C ARG A 157 -31.81 0.08 9.91
#